data_AF-A0A2V3Y7P6-F1
#
_entry.id   AF-A0A2V3Y7P6-F1
#
_cell.length_a   1.000
_cell.length_b   1.000
_cell.length_c   1.000
_cell.angle_alpha   90.00
_cell.angle_beta   90.00
_cell.angle_gamma   90.00
#
_symmetry.space_group_name_H-M   'P 1'
#
loop_
_entity.id
_entity.type
_entity.pdbx_description
1 polymer ?
#
loop_
_entity_poly.entity_id
_entity_poly.type
_entity_poly.pdbx_seq_one_letter_code
_entity_poly.pdbx_strand_id
1 'polypeptide(L)'
;MYTNWFLMASGGAGNPFMQVVDPIVSLLSMAVNPALAVVGALGSIYCIILGAKLAKAEEPQEREKAKNSLKNALIGFVLIFVLIVALKLGMGVMTTWMESNITLS
;
A
#
# COMPACT_ATOMS: atom_id res chain seq x y z
N MET A 1 -14.79 52.41 5.57
CA MET A 1 -14.07 51.28 6.18
C MET A 1 -14.65 49.98 5.63
N TYR A 2 -14.20 49.55 4.45
CA TYR A 2 -14.53 48.24 3.87
C TYR A 2 -13.22 47.57 3.48
N THR A 3 -12.35 47.38 4.46
CA THR A 3 -11.09 46.69 4.26
C THR A 3 -11.30 45.19 4.51
N ASN A 4 -11.47 44.48 3.41
CA ASN A 4 -10.88 43.16 3.16
C ASN A 4 -11.59 41.88 3.66
N TRP A 5 -12.84 41.64 3.22
CA TRP A 5 -13.38 40.26 3.16
C TRP A 5 -12.51 39.33 2.29
N PHE A 6 -11.96 39.86 1.20
CA PHE A 6 -11.11 39.10 0.29
C PHE A 6 -9.78 38.67 0.93
N LEU A 7 -9.20 39.46 1.85
CA LEU A 7 -7.98 39.04 2.57
C LEU A 7 -8.25 38.09 3.73
N MET A 8 -9.48 38.05 4.27
CA MET A 8 -9.91 37.00 5.20
C MET A 8 -10.26 35.70 4.45
N ALA A 9 -10.72 35.80 3.20
CA ALA A 9 -10.89 34.64 2.31
C ALA A 9 -9.53 34.09 1.80
N SER A 10 -8.49 34.91 1.76
CA SER A 10 -7.13 34.51 1.35
C SER A 10 -6.16 34.29 2.53
N GLY A 11 -6.59 34.50 3.78
CA GLY A 11 -5.77 34.36 4.98
C GLY A 11 -5.49 32.92 5.44
N GLY A 12 -5.91 31.92 4.66
CA GLY A 12 -5.76 30.50 4.97
C GLY A 12 -5.55 29.62 3.75
N ALA A 13 -5.10 30.18 2.62
CA ALA A 13 -4.88 29.44 1.38
C ALA A 13 -3.60 28.56 1.48
N GLY A 14 -3.64 27.54 2.34
CA GLY A 14 -2.87 26.33 2.07
C GLY A 14 -3.25 25.87 0.66
N ASN A 15 -2.24 25.54 -0.15
CA ASN A 15 -2.38 25.26 -1.58
C ASN A 15 -3.68 24.47 -1.87
N PRO A 16 -4.60 24.98 -2.72
CA PRO A 16 -5.90 24.35 -2.95
C PRO A 16 -5.79 22.88 -3.40
N PHE A 17 -4.67 22.49 -4.01
CA PHE A 17 -4.37 21.10 -4.33
C PHE A 17 -4.09 20.23 -3.09
N MET A 18 -3.43 20.75 -2.05
CA MET A 18 -3.20 20.02 -0.81
C MET A 18 -4.48 19.75 -0.04
N GLN A 19 -5.41 20.71 0.00
CA GLN A 19 -6.73 20.50 0.62
C GLN A 19 -7.53 19.35 -0.02
N VAL A 20 -7.29 19.07 -1.31
CA VAL A 20 -7.94 17.96 -2.03
C VAL A 20 -7.16 16.65 -1.89
N VAL A 21 -5.83 16.70 -1.82
CA VAL A 21 -4.97 15.50 -1.74
C VAL A 21 -4.92 14.89 -0.34
N ASP A 22 -4.88 15.70 0.71
CA ASP A 22 -4.81 15.23 2.11
C ASP A 22 -5.90 14.21 2.50
N PRO A 23 -7.20 14.45 2.24
CA PRO A 23 -8.23 13.46 2.57
C PRO A 23 -8.04 12.16 1.79
N ILE A 24 -7.56 12.23 0.53
CA ILE A 24 -7.32 11.04 -0.30
C ILE A 24 -6.17 10.20 0.28
N VAL A 25 -5.05 10.84 0.64
CA VAL A 25 -3.89 10.15 1.24
C VAL A 25 -4.23 9.57 2.62
N SER A 26 -5.05 10.27 3.40
CA SER A 26 -5.55 9.79 4.69
C SER A 26 -6.42 8.54 4.52
N LEU A 27 -7.37 8.56 3.58
CA LEU A 27 -8.22 7.40 3.29
C LEU A 27 -7.40 6.22 2.76
N LEU A 28 -6.44 6.46 1.87
CA LEU A 28 -5.58 5.39 1.37
C LEU A 28 -4.69 4.81 2.48
N SER A 29 -4.11 5.64 3.35
CA SER A 29 -3.31 5.17 4.48
C SER A 29 -4.14 4.36 5.48
N MET A 30 -5.40 4.75 5.69
CA MET A 30 -6.35 4.03 6.52
C MET A 30 -6.73 2.66 5.95
N ALA A 31 -6.73 2.49 4.62
CA ALA A 31 -7.03 1.22 3.96
C ALA A 31 -5.80 0.33 3.71
N VAL A 32 -4.66 0.93 3.33
CA VAL A 32 -3.43 0.22 2.95
C VAL A 32 -2.77 -0.45 4.15
N ASN A 33 -2.73 0.20 5.32
CA ASN A 33 -2.14 -0.38 6.53
C ASN A 33 -2.87 -1.65 7.01
N PRO A 34 -4.21 -1.67 7.16
CA PRO A 34 -4.91 -2.91 7.49
C PRO A 34 -4.87 -3.92 6.35
N ALA A 35 -4.87 -3.51 5.08
CA ALA A 35 -4.70 -4.44 3.96
C ALA A 35 -3.36 -5.20 4.04
N LEU A 36 -2.26 -4.51 4.40
CA LEU A 36 -0.96 -5.16 4.64
C LEU A 36 -1.00 -6.15 5.80
N ALA A 37 -1.66 -5.79 6.90
CA ALA A 37 -1.80 -6.67 8.07
C ALA A 37 -2.58 -7.94 7.72
N VAL A 38 -3.69 -7.81 6.98
CA VAL A 38 -4.54 -8.92 6.56
C VAL A 38 -3.80 -9.82 5.56
N VAL A 39 -3.14 -9.24 4.56
CA VAL A 39 -2.36 -10.01 3.58
C VAL A 39 -1.22 -10.77 4.27
N GLY A 40 -0.51 -10.17 5.22
CA GLY A 40 0.52 -10.85 6.00
C GLY A 40 -0.02 -12.02 6.82
N ALA A 41 -1.15 -11.82 7.51
CA ALA A 41 -1.80 -12.86 8.31
C ALA A 41 -2.31 -14.02 7.43
N LEU A 42 -3.07 -13.73 6.38
CA LEU A 42 -3.62 -14.76 5.49
C LEU A 42 -2.52 -15.46 4.70
N GLY A 43 -1.53 -14.71 4.20
CA GLY A 43 -0.40 -15.26 3.44
C GLY A 43 0.45 -16.21 4.27
N SER A 44 0.73 -15.87 5.53
CA SER A 44 1.47 -16.76 6.44
C SER A 44 0.71 -18.04 6.76
N ILE A 45 -0.59 -17.96 7.05
CA ILE A 45 -1.44 -19.14 7.29
C ILE A 45 -1.46 -20.05 6.05
N TYR A 46 -1.66 -19.48 4.85
CA TYR A 46 -1.73 -20.26 3.62
C TYR A 46 -0.39 -20.93 3.26
N CYS A 47 0.73 -20.25 3.53
CA CYS A 47 2.07 -20.82 3.38
C CYS A 47 2.29 -22.03 4.30
N ILE A 48 1.82 -22.00 5.55
CA ILE A 48 1.96 -23.14 6.48
C ILE A 48 1.16 -24.34 5.97
N ILE A 49 -0.06 -24.14 5.49
CA ILE A 49 -0.92 -25.22 4.98
C ILE A 49 -0.29 -25.89 3.75
N LEU A 50 0.19 -25.09 2.80
CA LEU A 50 0.89 -25.59 1.61
C LEU A 50 2.21 -26.28 1.95
N GLY A 51 2.98 -25.71 2.88
CA GLY A 51 4.23 -26.30 3.38
C GLY A 51 3.99 -27.65 4.04
N ALA A 52 2.94 -27.78 4.84
CA ALA A 52 2.55 -29.04 5.48
C ALA A 52 2.11 -30.10 4.44
N LYS A 53 1.34 -29.71 3.41
CA LYS A 53 0.99 -30.59 2.29
C LYS A 53 2.23 -31.06 1.51
N LEU A 54 3.19 -30.17 1.32
CA LEU A 54 4.47 -30.50 0.69
C LEU A 54 5.32 -31.48 1.49
N ALA A 55 5.35 -31.32 2.81
CA ALA A 55 6.12 -32.18 3.71
C ALA A 55 5.55 -33.60 3.79
N LYS A 56 4.23 -33.76 3.65
CA LYS A 56 3.54 -35.05 3.67
C LYS A 56 3.44 -35.75 2.30
N ALA A 57 3.86 -35.13 1.21
CA ALA A 57 3.77 -35.71 -0.13
C ALA A 57 4.87 -36.78 -0.33
N GLU A 58 4.50 -38.05 -0.12
CA GLU A 58 5.39 -39.22 -0.30
C GLU A 58 5.40 -39.73 -1.75
N GLU A 59 4.34 -39.46 -2.54
CA GLU A 59 4.29 -39.81 -3.97
C GLU A 59 5.08 -38.81 -4.84
N PRO A 60 5.95 -39.29 -5.77
CA PRO A 60 6.79 -38.42 -6.60
C PRO A 60 5.96 -37.43 -7.45
N GLN A 61 4.77 -37.84 -7.88
CA GLN A 61 3.87 -37.01 -8.68
C GLN A 61 3.19 -35.89 -7.87
N GLU A 62 2.82 -36.15 -6.61
CA GLU A 62 2.24 -35.14 -5.72
C GLU A 62 3.29 -34.15 -5.24
N ARG A 63 4.52 -34.62 -5.03
CA ARG A 63 5.65 -33.80 -4.57
C ARG A 63 6.08 -32.76 -5.61
N GLU A 64 6.09 -33.09 -6.91
CA GLU A 64 6.36 -32.11 -7.97
C GLU A 64 5.24 -31.09 -8.14
N LYS A 65 3.97 -31.52 -8.14
CA LYS A 65 2.82 -30.61 -8.20
C LYS A 65 2.80 -29.63 -7.03
N ALA A 66 3.04 -30.12 -5.82
CA ALA A 66 3.03 -29.29 -4.62
C ALA A 66 4.21 -28.29 -4.62
N LYS A 67 5.37 -28.63 -5.20
CA LYS A 67 6.52 -27.70 -5.32
C LYS A 67 6.22 -26.55 -6.27
N ASN A 68 5.61 -26.85 -7.42
CA ASN A 68 5.18 -25.82 -8.37
C ASN A 68 4.08 -24.93 -7.78
N SER A 69 3.13 -25.52 -7.06
CA SER A 69 2.08 -24.77 -6.36
C SER A 69 2.66 -23.83 -5.30
N LEU A 70 3.66 -24.28 -4.52
CA LEU A 70 4.35 -23.43 -3.54
C LEU A 70 5.12 -22.28 -4.20
N LYS A 71 5.86 -22.55 -5.29
CA LYS A 71 6.55 -21.48 -6.05
C LYS A 71 5.57 -20.43 -6.55
N ASN A 72 4.44 -20.86 -7.11
CA ASN A 72 3.43 -19.94 -7.61
C ASN A 72 2.76 -19.13 -6.48
N ALA A 73 2.45 -19.78 -5.35
CA ALA A 73 1.90 -19.11 -4.17
C ALA A 73 2.88 -18.08 -3.57
N LEU A 74 4.16 -18.43 -3.49
CA LEU A 74 5.21 -17.52 -3.01
C LEU A 74 5.35 -16.31 -3.93
N ILE A 75 5.39 -16.53 -5.25
CA ILE A 75 5.45 -15.46 -6.24
C ILE A 75 4.23 -14.54 -6.14
N GLY A 76 3.02 -15.10 -6.00
CA GLY A 76 1.79 -14.32 -5.82
C GLY A 76 1.83 -13.47 -4.53
N PHE A 77 2.25 -14.06 -3.41
CA PHE A 77 2.37 -13.33 -2.14
C PHE A 77 3.39 -12.18 -2.23
N VAL A 78 4.57 -12.46 -2.79
CA VAL A 78 5.62 -11.44 -2.99
C VAL A 78 5.14 -10.35 -3.96
N LEU A 79 4.44 -10.71 -5.04
CA LEU A 79 3.93 -9.76 -6.02
C LEU A 79 2.89 -8.81 -5.41
N ILE A 80 1.93 -9.32 -4.65
CA ILE A 80 0.94 -8.50 -3.94
C ILE A 80 1.63 -7.60 -2.90
N PHE A 81 2.57 -8.15 -2.13
CA PHE A 81 3.32 -7.37 -1.15
C PHE A 81 4.09 -6.21 -1.80
N VAL A 82 4.83 -6.48 -2.87
CA VAL A 82 5.59 -5.47 -3.62
C VAL A 82 4.65 -4.43 -4.21
N LEU A 83 3.50 -4.81 -4.79
CA LEU A 83 2.52 -3.86 -5.34
C LEU A 83 2.01 -2.89 -4.27
N ILE A 84 1.62 -3.41 -3.10
CA ILE A 84 1.08 -2.58 -2.02
C ILE A 84 2.16 -1.66 -1.44
N VAL A 85 3.37 -2.17 -1.23
CA VAL A 85 4.51 -1.38 -0.73
C VAL A 85 4.93 -0.32 -1.74
N ALA A 86 5.00 -0.66 -3.04
CA ALA A 86 5.32 0.30 -4.10
C ALA A 86 4.29 1.43 -4.16
N LEU A 87 2.99 1.12 -4.00
CA LEU A 87 1.94 2.15 -3.93
C LEU A 87 2.11 3.03 -2.67
N LYS A 88 2.42 2.42 -1.52
CA LYS A 88 2.65 3.14 -0.25
C LYS A 88 3.84 4.10 -0.35
N LEU A 89 4.94 3.64 -0.90
CA LEU A 89 6.15 4.45 -1.10
C LEU A 89 5.93 5.52 -2.18
N GLY A 90 5.25 5.17 -3.26
CA GLY A 90 4.92 6.11 -4.34
C GLY A 90 4.09 7.29 -3.85
N MET A 91 3.11 7.06 -2.98
CA MET A 91 2.36 8.14 -2.34
C MET A 91 3.25 9.03 -1.47
N GLY A 92 4.06 8.44 -0.58
CA GLY A 92 4.92 9.21 0.32
C GLY A 92 5.97 10.05 -0.43
N VAL A 93 6.52 9.52 -1.52
CA VAL A 93 7.44 10.26 -2.40
C VAL A 93 6.71 11.40 -3.11
N MET A 94 5.49 11.15 -3.59
CA MET A 94 4.69 12.18 -4.28
C MET A 94 4.27 13.31 -3.34
N THR A 95 3.88 13.01 -2.10
CA THR A 95 3.56 14.04 -1.10
C THR A 95 4.80 14.84 -0.71
N THR A 96 5.94 14.18 -0.48
CA THR A 96 7.21 14.85 -0.13
C THR A 96 7.71 15.76 -1.27
N TRP A 97 7.60 15.28 -2.52
CA TRP A 97 7.93 16.09 -3.70
C TRP A 97 6.99 17.30 -3.83
N MET A 98 5.70 17.10 -3.56
CA MET A 98 4.71 18.17 -3.59
C MET A 98 5.01 19.26 -2.55
N GLU A 99 5.26 18.88 -1.29
CA GLU A 99 5.63 19.82 -0.21
C GLU A 99 6.89 20.63 -0.56
N SER A 100 7.89 19.98 -1.16
CA SER A 100 9.13 20.63 -1.59
C SER A 100 8.92 21.67 -2.69
N ASN A 101 7.93 21.51 -3.57
CA ASN A 101 7.65 22.47 -4.63
C ASN A 101 6.74 23.62 -4.17
N ILE A 102 5.87 23.38 -3.19
CA ILE A 102 4.98 24.42 -2.63
C ILE A 102 5.74 25.38 -1.72
N THR A 103 6.78 24.90 -1.03
CA THR A 103 7.61 25.74 -0.15
C THR A 103 8.61 26.61 -0.91
N LEU A 104 8.78 26.41 -2.22
CA LEU A 104 9.69 27.17 -3.08
C LEU A 104 8.98 28.25 -3.95
N SER A 105 7.65 28.39 -3.85
CA SER A 105 6.84 29.45 -4.48
C SER A 105 6.30 30.44 -3.46
#